data_AF-A0A8T8HZE0-F1
#
_entry.id   AF-A0A8T8HZE0-F1
#
_cell.length_a   1.000
_cell.length_b   1.000
_cell.length_c   1.000
_cell.angle_alpha   90.00
_cell.angle_beta   90.00
_cell.angle_gamma   90.00
#
_symmetry.space_group_name_H-M   'P 1'
#
loop_
_entity.id
_entity.type
_entity.pdbx_description
1 polymer ?
#
loop_
_entity_poly.entity_id
_entity_poly.type
_entity_poly.pdbx_seq_one_letter_code
_entity_poly.pdbx_strand_id
1 'polypeptide(L)' 'MRNAITDVPGVLVGHATRHGGGALTGATAVLLPPGTPVTADVRGGAPATRDTAALDPRYGGRAVPG' A
#
# COMPACT_ATOMS: atom_id res chain seq x y z
N MET A 1 -11.93 -15.50 11.37
CA MET A 1 -11.85 -14.47 10.31
C MET A 1 -12.59 -13.23 10.79
N ARG A 2 -12.07 -12.05 10.48
CA ARG A 2 -12.58 -10.73 10.88
C ARG A 2 -13.32 -10.03 9.74
N ASN A 3 -13.41 -10.66 8.58
CA ASN A 3 -13.87 -10.05 7.32
C ASN A 3 -13.03 -8.80 6.99
N ALA A 4 -11.70 -8.96 7.07
CA ALA A 4 -10.74 -7.87 6.91
C ALA A 4 -9.53 -8.31 6.08
N ILE A 5 -8.79 -7.35 5.51
CA ILE A 5 -7.57 -7.65 4.74
C ILE A 5 -6.52 -8.41 5.55
N THR A 6 -6.50 -8.21 6.87
CA THR A 6 -5.62 -8.91 7.83
C THR A 6 -6.03 -10.36 8.09
N ASP A 7 -7.11 -10.85 7.49
CA ASP A 7 -7.40 -12.29 7.46
C ASP A 7 -6.39 -13.06 6.59
N VAL A 8 -5.66 -12.38 5.70
CA VAL A 8 -4.49 -12.96 5.02
C VAL A 8 -3.31 -13.03 6.00
N PRO A 9 -2.78 -14.23 6.31
CA PRO A 9 -1.69 -14.38 7.27
C PRO A 9 -0.46 -13.53 6.92
N GLY A 10 0.06 -12.79 7.91
CA GLY A 10 1.25 -11.95 7.76
C GLY A 10 1.00 -10.56 7.17
N VAL A 11 -0.21 -10.26 6.67
CA VAL A 11 -0.58 -8.89 6.26
C VAL A 11 -0.91 -8.06 7.49
N LEU A 12 -0.23 -6.92 7.64
CA LEU A 12 -0.44 -5.96 8.72
C LEU A 12 -0.99 -4.64 8.17
N VAL A 13 -1.77 -3.92 8.98
CA VAL A 13 -2.30 -2.59 8.64
C VAL A 13 -2.02 -1.63 9.80
N GLY A 14 -1.48 -0.46 9.48
CA GLY A 14 -1.22 0.62 10.43
C GLY A 14 -1.84 1.94 9.98
N HIS A 15 -2.30 2.74 10.94
CA HIS A 15 -2.89 4.05 10.70
C HIS A 15 -2.20 5.10 11.57
N ALA A 16 -1.93 6.27 10.99
CA ALA A 16 -1.48 7.46 11.71
C ALA A 16 -2.41 8.62 11.36
N THR A 17 -3.06 9.19 12.37
CA THR A 17 -4.12 10.18 12.19
C THR A 17 -3.81 11.44 12.98
N ARG A 18 -3.95 12.60 12.33
CA ARG A 18 -3.80 13.91 12.97
C ARG A 18 -5.12 14.67 12.88
N HIS A 19 -5.73 14.86 14.05
CA HIS A 19 -6.96 15.64 14.22
C HIS A 19 -6.72 16.84 15.14
N GLY A 20 -7.46 17.93 14.91
CA GLY A 20 -7.40 19.14 15.74
C GLY A 20 -6.38 20.17 15.24
N GLY A 21 -6.47 21.40 15.76
CA GLY A 21 -5.60 22.51 15.31
C GLY A 21 -5.73 22.83 13.82
N GLY A 22 -6.92 22.64 13.25
CA GLY A 22 -7.19 22.80 11.81
C GLY A 22 -6.79 21.60 10.94
N ALA A 23 -6.17 20.55 11.51
CA ALA A 23 -5.81 19.35 10.77
C ALA A 23 -6.95 18.32 10.76
N LEU A 24 -7.17 17.74 9.58
CA LEU A 24 -7.99 16.55 9.36
C LEU A 24 -7.31 15.69 8.29
N THR A 25 -6.25 14.99 8.70
CA THR A 25 -5.38 14.25 7.78
C THR A 25 -4.79 13.01 8.43
N GLY A 26 -4.18 12.15 7.64
CA GLY A 26 -3.51 10.94 8.12
C GLY A 26 -2.94 10.11 6.98
N ALA A 27 -2.42 8.95 7.34
CA ALA A 27 -1.90 7.95 6.42
C ALA A 27 -2.29 6.55 6.88
N THR A 28 -2.46 5.64 5.92
CA THR A 28 -2.64 4.21 6.15
C THR A 28 -1.55 3.47 5.40
N ALA A 29 -0.91 2.51 6.07
CA ALA A 29 0.07 1.61 5.47
C ALA A 29 -0.44 0.18 5.55
N VAL A 30 -0.31 -0.56 4.44
CA VAL A 30 -0.45 -2.01 4.40
C VAL A 30 0.95 -2.59 4.28
N LEU A 31 1.35 -3.38 5.27
CA LEU A 31 2.65 -4.05 5.29
C LEU A 31 2.46 -5.51 4.92
N LEU A 32 3.14 -5.95 3.87
CA LEU A 32 3.13 -7.34 3.41
C LEU A 32 4.40 -8.03 3.91
N PRO A 33 4.40 -9.36 4.03
CA PRO A 33 5.63 -10.11 4.29
C PRO A 33 6.72 -9.77 3.25
N PRO A 34 8.01 -9.74 3.64
CA PRO A 34 9.12 -9.58 2.71
C PRO A 34 9.07 -10.60 1.56
N GLY A 35 9.48 -10.20 0.37
CA GLY A 35 9.44 -11.03 -0.84
C GLY A 35 8.06 -11.15 -1.48
N THR A 36 7.01 -10.54 -0.92
CA THR A 36 5.67 -10.55 -1.54
C THR A 36 5.70 -9.82 -2.90
N PRO A 37 5.26 -10.47 -4.01
CA PRO A 37 5.18 -9.83 -5.32
C PRO A 37 4.07 -8.78 -5.34
N VAL A 38 4.31 -7.63 -5.98
CA VAL A 38 3.33 -6.54 -6.06
C VAL A 38 3.24 -5.95 -7.47
N THR A 39 2.04 -5.50 -7.83
CA THR A 39 1.76 -4.73 -9.05
C THR A 39 0.67 -3.69 -8.78
N ALA A 40 0.49 -2.71 -9.67
CA ALA A 40 -0.50 -1.65 -9.52
C ALA A 40 -1.18 -1.32 -10.86
N ASP A 41 -2.46 -0.97 -10.79
CA ASP A 41 -3.27 -0.45 -11.91
C ASP A 41 -3.89 0.89 -11.50
N VAL A 42 -3.72 1.91 -12.35
CA VAL A 42 -4.15 3.29 -12.10
C VAL A 42 -5.17 3.70 -13.16
N ARG A 43 -6.42 3.84 -12.75
CA ARG A 43 -7.55 4.07 -13.67
C ARG A 43 -8.10 5.50 -13.66
N GLY A 44 -7.63 6.36 -12.76
CA GLY A 44 -8.05 7.76 -12.67
C GLY A 44 -7.32 8.66 -13.67
N GLY A 45 -7.96 9.74 -14.13
CA GLY A 45 -7.40 10.65 -15.14
C GLY A 45 -6.37 11.68 -14.65
N ALA A 46 -6.22 11.87 -13.34
CA ALA A 46 -5.24 12.78 -12.75
C ALA A 46 -4.59 12.16 -11.50
N PRO A 47 -3.79 11.10 -11.64
CA PRO A 47 -3.22 10.38 -10.52
C PRO A 47 -2.02 11.11 -9.89
N ALA A 48 -1.89 11.00 -8.57
CA ALA A 48 -0.68 11.35 -7.83
C ALA A 48 -0.11 10.09 -7.20
N THR A 49 0.81 9.42 -7.92
CA THR A 49 1.39 8.15 -7.49
C THR A 49 2.90 8.26 -7.35
N ARG A 50 3.48 7.34 -6.58
CA ARG A 50 4.91 7.19 -6.39
C ARG A 50 5.28 5.73 -6.67
N ASP A 51 6.43 5.51 -7.28
CA ASP A 51 7.08 4.21 -7.49
C ASP A 51 6.28 3.16 -8.30
N THR A 52 5.13 3.52 -8.90
CA THR A 52 4.28 2.60 -9.68
C THR A 52 4.97 2.02 -10.91
N ALA A 53 5.85 2.79 -11.57
CA ALA A 53 6.65 2.30 -12.70
C ALA A 53 7.55 1.11 -12.33
N ALA A 54 8.05 1.06 -11.09
CA ALA A 54 8.87 -0.05 -10.61
C ALA A 54 8.05 -1.33 -10.36
N LEU A 55 6.71 -1.25 -10.39
CA LEU A 55 5.81 -2.37 -10.17
C LEU A 55 5.36 -3.04 -11.48
N ASP A 56 5.87 -2.56 -12.62
CA ASP A 56 5.55 -3.13 -13.92
C ASP A 56 6.26 -4.49 -14.11
N PRO A 57 5.50 -5.57 -14.36
CA PRO A 57 6.08 -6.91 -14.50
C PRO A 57 7.01 -7.06 -15.70
N ARG A 58 6.95 -6.17 -16.71
CA ARG A 58 7.84 -6.18 -17.87
C ARG A 58 9.29 -5.88 -17.51
N TYR A 59 9.53 -5.25 -16.36
CA TYR A 59 10.87 -4.92 -15.85
C TYR A 59 11.25 -5.80 -14.65
N GLY A 60 10.65 -6.99 -14.54
CA GLY A 60 10.92 -7.95 -13.47
C GLY A 60 9.99 -7.82 -12.26
N GLY A 61 9.16 -6.77 -12.21
CA GLY A 61 8.33 -6.44 -11.03
C GLY A 61 9.17 -6.13 -9.79
N ARG A 62 8.54 -5.54 -8.77
CA ARG A 62 9.20 -5.32 -7.47
C ARG A 62 8.53 -6.20 -6.42
N ALA A 63 9.35 -6.78 -5.55
CA ALA A 63 8.88 -7.44 -4.34
C ALA A 63 9.06 -6.52 -3.12
N VAL A 64 8.29 -6.77 -2.06
CA VAL A 64 8.45 -6.05 -0.80
C VAL A 64 9.84 -6.32 -0.24
N PRO A 65 10.67 -5.28 -0.02
CA PRO A 65 12.01 -5.47 0.54
C PRO A 65 11.93 -5.98 1.99
N GLY A 66 13.00 -6.66 2.41
CA GLY A 66 13.21 -7.07 3.81
C GLY A 66 13.69 -5.93 4.69
#